data_AF-A0A2V9KYU3-F1
#
_entry.id   AF-A0A2V9KYU3-F1
#
_cell.length_a   1.000
_cell.length_b   1.000
_cell.length_c   1.000
_cell.angle_alpha   90.00
_cell.angle_beta   90.00
_cell.angle_gamma   90.00
#
_symmetry.space_group_name_H-M   'P 1'
#
loop_
_entity.id
_entity.type
_entity.pdbx_description
1 polymer ?
#
loop_
_entity_poly.entity_id
_entity_poly.type
_entity_poly.pdbx_seq_one_letter_code
_entity_poly.pdbx_strand_id
1 'polypeptide(L)'
;ICLLLAGEPRTEVADERLRTLTQTTDCFRVAEVDLKLRGPGEFFGNRQAGIPAFRIANLLRDQQILEWAKRQAFEFVERPASPEELEDFAQSLRKVWRQRYGLARVG
;
A
#
# COMPACT_ATOMS: atom_id res chain seq x y z
N ILE A 1 -29.54 3.47 -6.09
CA ILE A 1 -29.52 3.91 -4.68
C ILE A 1 -28.82 2.81 -3.90
N CYS A 2 -27.77 3.14 -3.15
CA CYS A 2 -27.12 2.20 -2.25
C CYS A 2 -27.56 2.51 -0.82
N LEU A 3 -28.07 1.51 -0.10
CA LEU A 3 -28.49 1.64 1.29
C LEU A 3 -27.54 0.85 2.17
N LEU A 4 -26.90 1.55 3.11
CA LEU A 4 -26.01 0.94 4.09
C LEU A 4 -26.80 0.74 5.40
N LEU A 5 -27.03 -0.52 5.76
CA LEU A 5 -27.74 -0.90 6.98
C LEU A 5 -26.70 -1.35 8.03
N ALA A 6 -26.73 -0.74 9.20
CA ALA A 6 -25.85 -1.10 10.32
C ALA A 6 -26.71 -1.50 11.53
N GLY A 7 -26.40 -2.65 12.14
CA GLY A 7 -27.08 -3.16 13.33
C GLY A 7 -26.31 -2.87 14.62
N GLU A 8 -27.00 -2.90 15.76
CA GLU A 8 -26.45 -2.69 17.11
C GLU A 8 -26.15 -4.02 17.83
N PRO A 9 -25.21 -4.06 18.80
CA PRO A 9 -24.41 -2.94 19.31
C PRO A 9 -23.19 -2.63 18.43
N ARG A 10 -22.90 -1.34 18.25
CA ARG A 10 -21.75 -0.86 17.47
C ARG A 10 -20.56 -0.49 18.35
N THR A 11 -19.37 -0.87 17.87
CA THR A 11 -18.11 -0.39 18.44
C THR A 11 -17.70 0.91 17.77
N GLU A 12 -16.87 1.71 18.43
CA GLU A 12 -16.33 2.96 17.87
C GLU A 12 -15.56 2.71 16.55
N VAL A 13 -14.86 1.58 16.46
CA VAL A 13 -14.19 1.13 15.23
C VAL A 13 -15.19 0.83 14.10
N ALA A 14 -16.33 0.20 14.41
CA ALA A 14 -17.36 -0.07 13.42
C ALA A 14 -17.96 1.26 12.88
N ASP A 15 -18.15 2.24 13.76
CA ASP A 15 -18.65 3.57 13.38
C ASP A 15 -17.71 4.30 12.44
N GLU A 16 -16.42 4.26 12.71
CA GLU A 16 -15.42 4.93 11.89
C GLU A 16 -15.32 4.30 10.48
N ARG A 17 -15.49 2.98 10.37
CA ARG A 17 -15.55 2.28 9.07
C ARG A 17 -16.78 2.69 8.27
N LEU A 18 -17.95 2.76 8.91
CA LEU A 18 -19.20 3.17 8.25
C LEU A 18 -19.14 4.65 7.80
N ARG A 19 -18.56 5.53 8.62
CA ARG A 19 -18.32 6.93 8.24
C ARG A 19 -17.40 7.03 7.04
N THR A 20 -16.31 6.27 7.03
CA THR A 20 -15.36 6.28 5.90
C THR A 20 -16.03 5.86 4.59
N LEU A 21 -16.85 4.79 4.62
CA LEU A 21 -17.58 4.30 3.45
C LEU A 21 -18.66 5.28 2.93
N THR A 22 -19.16 6.18 3.78
CA THR A 22 -20.19 7.16 3.40
C THR A 22 -19.60 8.53 3.01
N GLN A 23 -18.38 8.84 3.45
CA GLN A 23 -17.72 10.13 3.18
C GLN A 23 -16.89 10.16 1.90
N THR A 24 -16.47 9.01 1.38
CA THR A 24 -15.64 8.95 0.16
C THR A 24 -15.91 7.70 -0.66
N THR A 25 -15.76 7.84 -1.97
CA THR A 25 -15.76 6.73 -2.94
C THR A 25 -14.34 6.36 -3.41
N ASP A 26 -13.31 7.04 -2.91
CA ASP A 26 -11.92 6.74 -3.22
C ASP A 26 -11.45 5.48 -2.47
N CYS A 27 -11.21 4.40 -3.23
CA CYS A 27 -10.80 3.12 -2.70
C CYS A 27 -9.45 3.15 -1.97
N PHE A 28 -8.52 4.04 -2.34
CA PHE A 28 -7.23 4.16 -1.65
C PHE A 28 -7.40 4.73 -0.25
N ARG A 29 -8.22 5.77 -0.12
CA ARG A 29 -8.49 6.39 1.18
C ARG A 29 -9.27 5.44 2.11
N VAL A 30 -10.22 4.67 1.57
CA VAL A 30 -10.90 3.62 2.33
C VAL A 30 -9.91 2.57 2.83
N ALA A 31 -8.98 2.12 1.98
CA ALA A 31 -7.96 1.14 2.37
C ALA A 31 -6.98 1.69 3.43
N GLU A 32 -6.61 2.96 3.35
CA GLU A 32 -5.73 3.60 4.34
C GLU A 32 -6.38 3.65 5.72
N VAL A 33 -7.66 4.02 5.80
CA VAL A 33 -8.39 4.06 7.08
C VAL A 33 -8.64 2.64 7.61
N ASP A 34 -9.01 1.68 6.76
CA ASP A 34 -9.17 0.28 7.17
C ASP A 34 -7.88 -0.29 7.76
N LEU A 35 -6.73 0.03 7.16
CA LEU A 35 -5.42 -0.39 7.65
C LEU A 35 -5.09 0.23 9.02
N LYS A 36 -5.39 1.53 9.21
CA LYS A 36 -5.20 2.21 10.50
C LYS A 36 -6.06 1.59 11.60
N LEU A 37 -7.32 1.29 11.31
CA LEU A 37 -8.29 0.76 12.27
C LEU A 37 -8.03 -0.69 12.67
N ARG A 38 -7.58 -1.55 11.75
CA ARG A 38 -7.22 -2.95 12.06
C ARG A 38 -5.88 -3.07 12.80
N GLY A 39 -5.02 -2.06 12.67
CA GLY A 39 -3.67 -2.08 13.21
C GLY A 39 -2.73 -3.06 12.47
N PRO A 40 -1.42 -3.00 12.77
CA PRO A 40 -0.39 -3.72 12.03
C PRO A 40 -0.42 -5.25 12.23
N GLY A 41 -1.00 -5.74 13.33
CA GLY A 41 -0.97 -7.16 13.71
C GLY A 41 -1.95 -8.04 12.94
N GLU A 42 -3.16 -7.55 12.63
CA GLU A 42 -4.17 -8.29 11.85
C GLU A 42 -3.92 -8.25 10.34
N PHE A 43 -3.01 -7.39 9.87
CA PHE A 43 -2.58 -7.43 8.48
C PHE A 43 -1.73 -8.68 8.18
N PHE A 44 -0.94 -9.12 9.15
CA PHE A 44 -0.16 -10.35 9.11
C PHE A 44 -0.88 -11.54 9.76
N GLY A 45 -1.87 -11.27 10.62
CA GLY A 45 -2.71 -12.26 11.29
C GLY A 45 -3.90 -12.69 10.44
N ASN A 46 -3.83 -13.92 9.90
CA ASN A 46 -4.90 -14.62 9.19
C ASN A 46 -5.45 -13.94 7.92
N ARG A 47 -4.65 -14.08 6.85
CA ARG A 47 -5.04 -14.16 5.43
C ARG A 47 -5.77 -12.94 4.84
N GLN A 48 -5.00 -11.91 4.49
CA GLN A 48 -5.24 -11.25 3.20
C GLN A 48 -4.50 -12.03 2.11
N ALA A 49 -5.23 -12.59 1.15
CA ALA A 49 -4.64 -13.22 -0.02
C ALA A 49 -3.99 -12.12 -0.88
N GLY A 50 -2.67 -12.05 -0.90
CA GLY A 50 -1.95 -11.27 -1.92
C GLY A 50 -0.75 -10.44 -1.46
N ILE A 51 -0.53 -10.25 -0.16
CA ILE A 51 0.62 -9.47 0.33
C ILE A 51 1.67 -10.43 0.90
N PRO A 52 2.90 -10.46 0.35
CA PRO A 52 3.98 -11.22 0.95
C PRO A 52 4.17 -10.76 2.39
N ALA A 53 4.09 -11.67 3.35
CA ALA A 53 4.39 -11.35 4.74
C ALA A 53 5.83 -10.82 4.83
N PHE A 54 5.98 -9.50 4.96
CA PHE A 54 7.27 -8.88 5.23
C PHE A 54 7.81 -9.45 6.54
N ARG A 55 8.91 -10.21 6.49
CA ARG A 55 9.47 -10.88 7.67
C ARG A 55 10.07 -9.91 8.70
N ILE A 56 10.35 -8.65 8.29
CA ILE A 56 11.10 -7.66 9.08
C ILE A 56 10.50 -6.25 8.97
N ALA A 57 9.90 -5.90 7.82
CA ALA A 57 9.36 -4.57 7.56
C ALA A 57 7.91 -4.43 8.05
N ASN A 58 7.59 -3.29 8.67
CA ASN A 58 6.25 -2.93 9.13
C ASN A 58 5.81 -1.68 8.38
N LEU A 59 4.89 -1.82 7.42
CA LEU A 59 4.47 -0.73 6.53
C LEU A 59 3.92 0.51 7.26
N LEU A 60 3.37 0.34 8.47
CA LEU A 60 2.84 1.44 9.28
C LEU A 60 3.95 2.14 10.07
N ARG A 61 4.84 1.39 10.73
CA ARG A 61 6.02 1.98 11.41
C ARG A 61 6.96 2.64 10.41
N ASP A 62 7.14 1.97 9.27
CA ASP A 62 8.10 2.33 8.25
C ASP A 62 7.48 3.27 7.19
N GLN A 63 6.29 3.84 7.48
CA GLN A 63 5.60 4.74 6.55
C GLN A 63 6.47 5.94 6.13
N GLN A 64 7.21 6.54 7.06
CA GLN A 64 8.06 7.69 6.75
C GLN A 64 9.21 7.33 5.81
N ILE A 65 9.85 6.17 6.00
CA ILE A 65 10.93 5.72 5.12
C ILE A 65 10.40 5.29 3.75
N LEU A 66 9.20 4.71 3.69
CA LEU A 66 8.53 4.39 2.43
C LEU A 66 8.17 5.65 1.64
N GLU A 67 7.61 6.67 2.29
CA GLU A 67 7.32 7.96 1.66
C GLU A 67 8.58 8.70 1.21
N TRP A 68 9.67 8.59 1.99
CA TRP A 68 10.96 9.13 1.57
C TRP A 68 11.50 8.40 0.34
N ALA A 69 11.54 7.06 0.38
CA ALA A 69 12.01 6.25 -0.75
C ALA A 69 11.19 6.49 -2.02
N LYS A 70 9.86 6.60 -1.88
CA LYS A 70 8.95 6.93 -2.97
C LYS A 70 9.29 8.28 -3.59
N ARG A 71 9.45 9.33 -2.77
CA ARG A 71 9.83 10.67 -3.27
C ARG A 71 11.16 10.66 -4.01
N GLN A 72 12.17 10.00 -3.46
CA GLN A 72 13.49 9.89 -4.12
C GLN A 72 13.42 9.13 -5.44
N ALA A 73 12.61 8.07 -5.51
CA ALA A 73 12.40 7.34 -6.76
C ALA A 73 11.72 8.21 -7.84
N PHE A 74 10.71 9.01 -7.48
CA PHE A 74 10.08 9.94 -8.41
C PHE A 74 11.04 11.04 -8.87
N GLU A 75 11.77 11.64 -7.93
CA GLU A 75 12.76 12.68 -8.24
C GLU A 75 13.84 12.18 -9.21
N PHE A 76 14.33 10.96 -9.00
CA PHE A 76 15.28 10.30 -9.90
C PHE A 76 14.73 10.12 -11.32
N VAL A 77 13.46 9.71 -11.46
CA VAL A 77 12.83 9.51 -12.77
C VAL A 77 12.53 10.84 -13.47
N GLU A 78 12.16 11.88 -12.72
CA GLU A 78 11.89 13.21 -13.27
C GLU A 78 13.17 13.95 -13.68
N ARG A 79 14.27 13.73 -12.95
CA ARG A 79 15.55 14.42 -13.14
C ARG A 79 16.73 13.45 -13.09
N PRO A 80 16.83 12.50 -14.03
CA PRO A 80 17.99 11.64 -14.11
C PRO A 80 19.22 12.47 -14.51
N ALA A 81 20.43 12.07 -14.08
CA ALA A 81 21.65 12.77 -14.49
C ALA A 81 21.90 12.60 -16.00
N SER A 82 21.41 11.50 -16.58
CA SER A 82 21.34 11.29 -18.03
C SER A 82 20.26 10.26 -18.41
N PRO A 83 19.81 10.23 -19.68
CA PRO A 83 18.92 9.16 -20.16
C PRO A 83 19.52 7.75 -20.01
N GLU A 84 20.85 7.63 -20.16
CA GLU A 84 21.57 6.35 -20.05
C GLU A 84 21.54 5.80 -18.62
N GLU A 85 21.67 6.66 -17.61
CA GLU A 85 21.57 6.26 -16.20
C GLU A 85 20.19 5.68 -15.86
N LEU A 86 19.13 6.30 -16.37
CA LEU A 86 17.77 5.81 -16.17
C LEU A 86 17.55 4.46 -16.86
N GLU A 87 18.07 4.29 -18.07
CA GLU A 87 18.02 3.05 -18.84
C GLU A 87 18.74 1.91 -18.10
N ASP A 88 19.96 2.16 -17.62
CA ASP A 88 20.77 1.21 -16.85
C ASP A 88 20.08 0.79 -15.55
N PHE A 89 19.54 1.76 -14.82
CA PHE A 89 18.80 1.49 -13.60
C PHE A 89 17.54 0.65 -13.89
N ALA A 90 16.78 0.98 -14.92
CA ALA A 90 15.59 0.22 -15.32
C ALA A 90 15.93 -1.22 -15.74
N GLN A 91 17.04 -1.42 -16.46
CA GLN A 91 17.53 -2.75 -16.82
C GLN A 91 17.92 -3.56 -15.57
N SER A 92 18.61 -2.94 -14.61
CA SER A 92 18.99 -3.58 -13.35
C SER A 92 17.75 -4.01 -12.53
N LEU A 93 16.74 -3.15 -12.43
CA LEU A 93 15.48 -3.45 -11.74
C LEU A 93 14.75 -4.64 -12.39
N ARG A 94 14.66 -4.66 -13.72
CA ARG A 94 14.04 -5.76 -14.48
C ARG A 94 14.73 -7.11 -14.26
N LYS A 95 16.03 -7.12 -13.94
CA LYS A 95 16.78 -8.33 -13.61
C LYS A 95 16.52 -8.76 -12.17
N VAL A 96 16.64 -7.83 -11.22
CA VAL A 96 16.49 -8.08 -9.78
C VAL A 96 15.05 -8.48 -9.42
N TRP A 97 14.05 -7.78 -9.95
CA TRP A 97 12.64 -8.04 -9.61
C TRP A 97 12.16 -9.40 -10.12
N ARG A 98 12.64 -9.82 -11.29
CA ARG A 98 12.37 -11.15 -11.85
C ARG A 98 12.89 -12.27 -10.95
N GLN A 99 14.10 -12.09 -10.41
CA GLN A 99 14.74 -13.08 -9.56
C GLN A 99 14.16 -13.11 -8.15
N ARG A 100 13.74 -11.96 -7.61
CA ARG A 100 13.41 -11.82 -6.17
C ARG A 100 11.93 -11.88 -5.84
N TYR A 101 11.05 -11.40 -6.72
CA TYR A 101 9.63 -11.21 -6.35
C TYR A 101 8.62 -11.92 -7.26
N GLY A 102 9.04 -12.55 -8.37
CA GLY A 102 8.10 -13.23 -9.28
C GLY A 102 7.00 -12.31 -9.84
N LEU A 103 7.07 -11.00 -9.59
CA LEU A 103 6.16 -9.96 -10.08
C LEU A 103 6.55 -9.59 -11.51
N ALA A 104 6.54 -10.58 -12.40
CA ALA A 104 6.63 -10.34 -13.83
C ALA A 104 5.21 -10.08 -14.35
N ARG A 105 4.99 -8.86 -14.83
CA ARG A 105 3.79 -8.30 -15.49
C ARG A 105 2.64 -7.95 -14.55
N VAL A 106 2.70 -6.74 -14.00
CA VAL A 106 1.51 -5.87 -14.03
C VAL A 106 1.52 -5.25 -15.43
N GLY A 107 0.44 -5.48 -16.19
CA GLY A 107 0.33 -5.15 -17.61
C GLY A 107 0.41 -3.66 -17.92
#